data_AF-A0AAN8S9J3-F1
#
_entry.id   AF-A0AAN8S9J3-F1
#
_cell.length_a   1.000
_cell.length_b   1.000
_cell.length_c   1.000
_cell.angle_alpha   90.00
_cell.angle_beta   90.00
_cell.angle_gamma   90.00
#
_symmetry.space_group_name_H-M   'P 1'
#
loop_
_entity.id
_entity.type
_entity.pdbx_description
1 polymer ?
#
loop_
_entity_poly.entity_id
_entity_poly.type
_entity_poly.pdbx_seq_one_letter_code
_entity_poly.pdbx_strand_id
1 'polypeptide(L)'
;MVVHSTGLIPARFLTLLSHLTVLILILFSRQDNVESCMVLDWTEKDFQLKDSQLVNGLATSIFFIGIELIGFLLVGLQSLLVGLCLLLCYPICSGNYYWCSSSNSSKVIMLTSVRQNMLTSLSYLSKFTEIFKIPPKVVFQVPEKAKGTVVEKWIKYWEGLINDYMEVFRDTLHEGRTKPYKTAAIAAAGSLLTYAVYNNPTEQDYRDGVIYYQNLFGLVGKSVRNPGADVYLKTLEKAFNHKLIRRLSLGICCFMWIDNYDNALGIYKSQCEYLKPRYINFHERIIDFGFLNKFWMLDRKMEDYDVNPNEWIDFSKADYDYKKRIL
;
A
#
# COMPACT_ATOMS: atom_id res chain seq x y z
N MET A 1 39.88 9.75 27.11
CA MET A 1 38.78 10.49 26.46
C MET A 1 37.82 9.44 25.91
N VAL A 2 36.78 9.10 26.68
CA VAL A 2 35.82 8.04 26.31
C VAL A 2 34.89 8.63 25.26
N VAL A 3 35.09 8.27 24.00
CA VAL A 3 34.16 8.61 22.92
C VAL A 3 32.91 7.77 23.16
N HIS A 4 31.89 8.37 23.76
CA HIS A 4 30.54 7.83 23.74
C HIS A 4 30.08 7.81 22.28
N SER A 5 30.00 6.62 21.68
CA SER A 5 29.56 6.44 20.29
C SER A 5 28.05 6.53 20.16
N THR A 6 27.45 7.65 20.57
CA THR A 6 26.00 7.93 20.47
C THR A 6 25.53 8.14 19.02
N GLY A 7 26.45 8.15 18.04
CA GLY A 7 26.16 8.38 16.61
C GLY A 7 26.34 7.17 15.69
N LEU A 8 26.52 5.96 16.22
CA LEU A 8 26.91 4.79 15.41
C LEU A 8 25.78 4.30 14.48
N ILE A 9 24.53 4.33 14.96
CA ILE A 9 23.34 4.00 14.18
C ILE A 9 23.10 5.01 13.06
N PRO A 10 23.00 6.33 13.32
CA PRO A 10 22.82 7.29 12.24
C PRO A 10 24.01 7.28 11.28
N ALA A 11 25.25 7.01 11.73
CA ALA A 11 26.40 6.84 10.84
C ALA A 11 26.28 5.61 9.94
N ARG A 12 25.83 4.44 10.45
CA ARG A 12 25.64 3.23 9.62
C ARG A 12 24.47 3.38 8.64
N PHE A 13 23.39 4.03 9.06
CA PHE A 13 22.28 4.36 8.17
C PHE A 13 22.71 5.34 7.06
N LEU A 14 23.42 6.42 7.41
CA LEU A 14 23.91 7.40 6.43
C LEU A 14 24.94 6.79 5.48
N THR A 15 25.79 5.88 5.96
CA THR A 15 26.74 5.18 5.09
C THR A 15 26.03 4.23 4.15
N LEU A 16 25.08 3.41 4.60
CA LEU A 16 24.28 2.56 3.70
C LEU A 16 23.49 3.36 2.67
N LEU A 17 22.88 4.48 3.10
CA LEU A 17 22.18 5.40 2.21
C LEU A 17 23.13 6.00 1.17
N SER A 18 24.33 6.43 1.59
CA SER A 18 25.37 6.96 0.70
C SER A 18 25.85 5.93 -0.33
N HIS A 19 26.06 4.68 0.08
CA HIS A 19 26.45 3.63 -0.86
C HIS A 19 25.30 3.28 -1.82
N LEU A 20 24.05 3.29 -1.34
CA LEU A 20 22.88 3.08 -2.19
C LEU A 20 22.74 4.20 -3.23
N THR A 21 22.88 5.47 -2.84
CA THR A 21 22.79 6.60 -3.78
C THR A 21 23.90 6.57 -4.81
N VAL A 22 25.14 6.25 -4.42
CA VAL A 22 26.26 6.09 -5.35
C VAL A 22 25.98 4.97 -6.37
N LEU A 23 25.48 3.81 -5.94
CA LEU A 23 25.13 2.72 -6.86
C LEU A 23 24.00 3.10 -7.82
N ILE A 24 22.99 3.83 -7.36
CA ILE A 24 21.89 4.34 -8.20
C ILE A 24 22.41 5.34 -9.23
N LEU A 25 23.34 6.23 -8.84
CA LEU A 25 23.95 7.20 -9.74
C LEU A 25 24.82 6.52 -10.81
N ILE A 26 25.58 5.49 -10.44
CA ILE A 26 26.35 4.68 -11.39
C ILE A 26 25.41 3.93 -12.36
N LEU A 27 24.26 3.47 -11.87
CA LEU A 27 23.24 2.81 -12.70
C LEU A 27 22.56 3.78 -13.68
N PHE A 28 22.33 5.04 -13.29
CA PHE A 28 21.79 6.07 -14.18
C PHE A 28 22.80 6.56 -15.23
N SER A 29 24.08 6.62 -14.87
CA SER A 29 25.19 6.97 -15.80
C SER A 29 25.79 5.76 -16.52
N ARG A 30 25.07 4.65 -16.58
CA ARG A 30 25.58 3.35 -17.06
C ARG A 30 26.16 3.39 -18.46
N GLN A 31 25.49 4.04 -19.41
CA GLN A 31 25.94 4.10 -20.80
C GLN A 31 27.31 4.78 -20.91
N ASP A 32 27.44 5.97 -20.30
CA ASP A 32 28.70 6.73 -20.26
C ASP A 32 29.83 5.96 -19.57
N ASN A 33 29.51 5.23 -18.48
CA ASN A 33 30.46 4.42 -17.74
C ASN A 33 30.96 3.21 -18.54
N VAL A 34 30.08 2.56 -19.32
CA VAL A 34 30.46 1.43 -20.18
C VAL A 34 31.30 1.93 -21.35
N GLU A 35 30.90 3.03 -21.99
CA GLU A 35 31.62 3.64 -23.11
C GLU A 35 33.03 4.08 -22.73
N SER A 36 33.20 4.66 -21.53
CA SER A 36 34.52 5.09 -21.02
C SER A 36 35.48 3.92 -20.75
N CYS A 37 34.98 2.70 -20.58
CA CYS A 37 35.78 1.51 -20.32
C CYS A 37 36.17 0.73 -21.59
N MET A 38 35.72 1.17 -22.76
CA MET A 38 35.98 0.47 -24.02
C MET A 38 37.23 0.99 -24.73
N VAL A 39 37.84 0.11 -25.53
CA VAL A 39 38.92 0.47 -26.47
C VAL A 39 38.29 1.12 -27.71
N LEU A 40 38.99 2.07 -28.35
CA LEU A 40 38.49 2.86 -29.50
C LEU A 40 37.80 2.06 -30.63
N ASP A 41 38.20 0.80 -30.87
CA ASP A 41 37.63 -0.08 -31.90
C ASP A 41 36.74 -1.19 -31.30
N TRP A 42 35.65 -0.82 -30.61
CA TRP A 42 34.74 -1.78 -29.98
C TRP A 42 33.65 -2.27 -30.92
N THR A 43 33.16 -3.51 -30.70
CA THR A 43 32.00 -4.07 -31.41
C THR A 43 30.75 -4.07 -30.53
N GLU A 44 29.56 -4.04 -31.15
CA GLU A 44 28.27 -4.04 -30.42
C GLU A 44 28.14 -5.21 -29.45
N LYS A 45 28.70 -6.38 -29.79
CA LYS A 45 28.65 -7.57 -28.91
C LYS A 45 29.47 -7.37 -27.64
N ASP A 46 30.59 -6.65 -27.73
CA ASP A 46 31.46 -6.35 -26.59
C ASP A 46 30.79 -5.36 -25.64
N PHE A 47 30.06 -4.38 -26.19
CA PHE A 47 29.24 -3.43 -25.44
C PHE A 47 28.16 -4.15 -24.63
N GLN A 48 27.35 -5.00 -25.29
CA GLN A 48 26.25 -5.71 -24.63
C GLN A 48 26.74 -6.66 -23.52
N LEU A 49 27.91 -7.27 -23.72
CA LEU A 49 28.54 -8.14 -22.72
C LEU A 49 29.02 -7.34 -21.50
N LYS A 50 29.63 -6.17 -21.71
CA LYS A 50 30.08 -5.30 -20.61
C LYS A 50 28.94 -4.63 -19.87
N ASP A 51 27.90 -4.18 -20.57
CA ASP A 51 26.68 -3.64 -19.97
C ASP A 51 26.02 -4.69 -19.06
N SER A 52 25.88 -5.93 -19.55
CA SER A 52 25.31 -7.03 -18.78
C SER A 52 26.12 -7.35 -17.51
N GLN A 53 27.45 -7.34 -17.59
CA GLN A 53 28.34 -7.55 -16.43
C GLN A 53 28.17 -6.45 -15.38
N LEU A 54 28.13 -5.17 -15.81
CA LEU A 54 27.97 -4.03 -14.91
C LEU A 54 26.59 -4.02 -14.23
N VAL A 55 25.52 -4.28 -15.00
CA VAL A 55 24.14 -4.36 -14.47
C VAL A 55 24.01 -5.47 -13.45
N ASN A 56 24.55 -6.67 -13.72
CA ASN A 56 24.48 -7.78 -12.78
C ASN A 56 25.23 -7.49 -11.47
N GLY A 57 26.39 -6.84 -11.55
CA GLY A 57 27.14 -6.40 -10.37
C GLY A 57 26.36 -5.38 -9.54
N LEU A 58 25.91 -4.30 -10.18
CA LEU A 58 25.13 -3.23 -9.51
C LEU A 58 23.83 -3.75 -8.90
N ALA A 59 23.09 -4.60 -9.63
CA ALA A 59 21.85 -5.20 -9.15
C ALA A 59 22.08 -6.05 -7.89
N THR A 60 23.14 -6.84 -7.87
CA THR A 60 23.50 -7.68 -6.72
C THR A 60 23.89 -6.81 -5.51
N SER A 61 24.67 -5.75 -5.72
CA SER A 61 25.04 -4.81 -4.64
C SER A 61 23.85 -4.04 -4.09
N ILE A 62 22.97 -3.53 -4.96
CA ILE A 62 21.74 -2.84 -4.55
C ILE A 62 20.81 -3.80 -3.78
N PHE A 63 20.73 -5.07 -4.20
CA PHE A 63 19.94 -6.08 -3.50
C PHE A 63 20.44 -6.34 -2.07
N PHE A 64 21.74 -6.53 -1.87
CA PHE A 64 22.30 -6.74 -0.53
C PHE A 64 22.18 -5.51 0.37
N ILE A 65 22.46 -4.32 -0.14
CA ILE A 65 22.26 -3.07 0.60
C ILE A 65 20.77 -2.85 0.90
N GLY A 66 19.89 -3.19 -0.04
CA GLY A 66 18.44 -3.15 0.13
C GLY A 66 17.97 -4.07 1.25
N ILE A 67 18.45 -5.32 1.31
CA ILE A 67 18.17 -6.24 2.42
C ILE A 67 18.68 -5.68 3.75
N GLU A 68 19.88 -5.10 3.77
CA GLU A 68 20.43 -4.51 5.00
C GLU A 68 19.63 -3.28 5.45
N LEU A 69 19.25 -2.40 4.53
CA LEU A 69 18.43 -1.20 4.78
C LEU A 69 17.02 -1.58 5.23
N ILE A 70 16.42 -2.59 4.59
CA ILE A 70 15.15 -3.20 5.01
C ILE A 70 15.34 -3.87 6.36
N GLY A 71 16.48 -4.48 6.67
CA GLY A 71 16.79 -5.00 8.01
C GLY A 71 16.88 -3.87 9.05
N PHE A 72 17.50 -2.74 8.72
CA PHE A 72 17.53 -1.54 9.57
C PHE A 72 16.13 -0.98 9.84
N LEU A 73 15.33 -0.85 8.78
CA LEU A 73 13.97 -0.32 8.84
C LEU A 73 13.00 -1.30 9.47
N LEU A 74 13.04 -2.58 9.09
CA LEU A 74 12.20 -3.63 9.64
C LEU A 74 12.58 -3.90 11.07
N VAL A 75 13.84 -4.08 11.50
CA VAL A 75 14.17 -4.30 12.92
C VAL A 75 13.87 -3.05 13.76
N GLY A 76 14.07 -1.84 13.20
CA GLY A 76 13.66 -0.58 13.82
C GLY A 76 12.13 -0.38 13.90
N LEU A 77 11.37 -0.86 12.91
CA LEU A 77 9.90 -0.88 12.90
C LEU A 77 9.31 -2.16 13.53
N GLN A 78 10.06 -3.24 13.73
CA GLN A 78 9.58 -4.58 14.13
C GLN A 78 9.01 -4.47 15.54
N SER A 79 9.67 -3.65 16.36
CA SER A 79 9.23 -3.31 17.71
C SER A 79 7.86 -2.62 17.72
N LEU A 80 7.43 -2.01 16.62
CA LEU A 80 6.14 -1.34 16.46
C LEU A 80 5.14 -2.14 15.62
N LEU A 81 5.59 -2.90 14.60
CA LEU A 81 4.74 -3.59 13.64
C LEU A 81 4.50 -5.07 13.98
N VAL A 82 5.48 -5.80 14.55
CA VAL A 82 5.28 -7.21 14.95
C VAL A 82 4.44 -7.32 16.22
N GLY A 83 4.50 -6.31 17.09
CA GLY A 83 3.53 -6.15 18.19
C GLY A 83 2.10 -5.91 17.70
N LEU A 84 1.90 -5.09 16.65
CA LEU A 84 0.58 -4.76 16.11
C LEU A 84 0.00 -5.86 15.19
N CYS A 85 0.82 -6.52 14.36
CA CYS A 85 0.38 -7.58 13.45
C CYS A 85 -0.06 -8.84 14.20
N LEU A 86 0.60 -9.21 15.31
CA LEU A 86 0.16 -10.35 16.13
C LEU A 86 -1.12 -10.05 16.92
N LEU A 87 -1.40 -8.78 17.25
CA LEU A 87 -2.63 -8.36 17.93
C LEU A 87 -3.84 -8.22 16.98
N LEU A 88 -3.62 -7.91 15.70
CA LEU A 88 -4.71 -7.66 14.73
C LEU A 88 -5.00 -8.84 13.79
N CYS A 89 -4.08 -9.80 13.61
CA CYS A 89 -4.29 -10.91 12.67
C CYS A 89 -5.06 -12.10 13.27
N TYR A 90 -5.12 -12.24 14.60
CA TYR A 90 -5.79 -13.39 15.24
C TYR A 90 -7.33 -13.38 15.17
N PRO A 91 -8.06 -12.24 15.21
CA PRO A 91 -9.51 -12.25 15.04
C PRO A 91 -9.97 -12.42 13.59
N ILE A 92 -9.10 -12.19 12.60
CA ILE A 92 -9.47 -12.22 11.18
C ILE A 92 -9.36 -13.64 10.61
N CYS A 93 -8.43 -14.47 11.11
CA CYS A 93 -8.30 -15.86 10.65
C CYS A 93 -9.31 -16.86 11.25
N SER A 94 -10.04 -16.51 12.32
CA SER A 94 -11.04 -17.39 12.93
C SER A 94 -12.50 -17.08 12.53
N GLY A 95 -12.73 -16.04 11.73
CA GLY A 95 -14.07 -15.57 11.35
C GLY A 95 -14.67 -16.13 10.05
N ASN A 96 -13.98 -17.05 9.37
CA ASN A 96 -14.42 -17.60 8.07
C ASN A 96 -15.11 -18.96 8.18
N TYR A 97 -16.04 -19.12 9.12
CA TYR A 97 -17.15 -20.06 9.01
C TYR A 97 -18.35 -19.43 9.76
N TYR A 98 -19.58 -19.70 9.35
CA TYR A 98 -20.84 -19.14 9.87
C TYR A 98 -21.38 -17.88 9.18
N TRP A 99 -21.66 -18.01 7.88
CA TRP A 99 -22.88 -17.43 7.31
C TRP A 99 -23.86 -18.56 6.99
N CYS A 100 -24.87 -18.79 7.84
CA CYS A 100 -26.21 -19.17 7.36
C CYS A 100 -27.29 -19.13 8.46
N SER A 101 -28.43 -18.56 8.09
CA SER A 101 -29.78 -18.73 8.63
C SER A 101 -30.23 -17.95 9.89
N SER A 102 -31.02 -16.91 9.59
CA SER A 102 -32.19 -16.39 10.30
C SER A 102 -32.77 -17.25 11.44
N SER A 103 -32.67 -16.77 12.69
CA SER A 103 -33.63 -17.01 13.79
C SER A 103 -33.25 -16.15 15.01
N ASN A 104 -34.26 -15.72 15.79
CA ASN A 104 -34.15 -14.81 16.93
C ASN A 104 -33.31 -15.36 18.12
N SER A 105 -32.84 -16.61 18.04
CA SER A 105 -31.93 -17.25 19.01
C SER A 105 -30.45 -16.90 18.82
N SER A 106 -30.06 -16.28 17.70
CA SER A 106 -28.65 -16.00 17.38
C SER A 106 -28.04 -14.84 18.18
N LYS A 107 -28.86 -13.97 18.80
CA LYS A 107 -28.36 -12.84 19.61
C LYS A 107 -27.72 -13.30 20.93
N VAL A 108 -28.24 -14.37 21.54
CA VAL A 108 -27.72 -14.90 22.82
C VAL A 108 -26.40 -15.63 22.61
N ILE A 109 -26.23 -16.34 21.49
CA ILE A 109 -25.00 -17.06 21.12
C ILE A 109 -23.89 -16.09 20.70
N MET A 110 -24.22 -14.95 20.07
CA MET A 110 -23.24 -13.90 19.80
C MET A 110 -22.75 -13.23 21.09
N LEU A 111 -23.63 -12.95 22.06
CA LEU A 111 -23.23 -12.33 23.33
C LEU A 111 -22.33 -13.23 24.19
N THR A 112 -22.58 -14.55 24.21
CA THR A 112 -21.73 -15.50 24.95
C THR A 112 -20.38 -15.73 24.26
N SER A 113 -20.33 -15.80 22.93
CA SER A 113 -19.06 -15.91 22.19
C SER A 113 -18.21 -14.64 22.26
N VAL A 114 -18.82 -13.45 22.19
CA VAL A 114 -18.12 -12.17 22.41
C VAL A 114 -17.56 -12.08 23.83
N ARG A 115 -18.32 -12.52 24.86
CA ARG A 115 -17.85 -12.52 26.25
C ARG A 115 -16.72 -13.52 26.46
N GLN A 116 -16.78 -14.71 25.86
CA GLN A 116 -15.71 -15.70 25.94
C GLN A 116 -14.44 -15.20 25.23
N ASN A 117 -14.58 -14.58 24.05
CA ASN A 117 -13.48 -13.96 23.30
C ASN A 117 -12.89 -12.73 24.00
N MET A 118 -13.71 -11.97 24.73
CA MET A 118 -13.26 -10.84 25.52
C MET A 118 -12.44 -11.31 26.74
N LEU A 119 -12.90 -12.35 27.46
CA LEU A 119 -12.20 -12.91 28.60
C LEU A 119 -10.89 -13.59 28.20
N THR A 120 -10.86 -14.31 27.07
CA THR A 120 -9.60 -14.83 26.53
C THR A 120 -8.66 -13.69 26.14
N SER A 121 -9.13 -12.65 25.43
CA SER A 121 -8.30 -11.50 25.06
C SER A 121 -7.70 -10.78 26.28
N LEU A 122 -8.44 -10.63 27.39
CA LEU A 122 -7.96 -10.07 28.65
C LEU A 122 -6.86 -10.92 29.31
N SER A 123 -7.01 -12.25 29.27
CA SER A 123 -5.96 -13.16 29.77
C SER A 123 -4.69 -13.19 28.91
N TYR A 124 -4.80 -12.87 27.62
CA TYR A 124 -3.64 -12.69 26.73
C TYR A 124 -2.97 -11.33 26.97
N LEU A 125 -3.74 -10.28 27.26
CA LEU A 125 -3.20 -8.97 27.62
C LEU A 125 -2.38 -9.01 28.91
N SER A 126 -2.78 -9.79 29.92
CA SER A 126 -1.99 -9.96 31.14
C SER A 126 -0.69 -10.73 30.87
N LYS A 127 -0.69 -11.74 30.00
CA LYS A 127 0.56 -12.39 29.52
C LYS A 127 1.44 -11.44 28.70
N PHE A 128 0.83 -10.48 28.00
CA PHE A 128 1.54 -9.45 27.26
C PHE A 128 2.35 -8.54 28.20
N THR A 129 1.80 -8.19 29.37
CA THR A 129 2.55 -7.40 30.37
C THR A 129 3.82 -8.08 30.88
N GLU A 130 3.88 -9.41 30.85
CA GLU A 130 5.06 -10.21 31.20
C GLU A 130 6.13 -10.22 30.09
N ILE A 131 5.73 -10.19 28.81
CA ILE A 131 6.63 -10.09 27.65
C ILE A 131 7.36 -8.73 27.61
N PHE A 132 6.73 -7.69 28.16
CA PHE A 132 7.29 -6.33 28.27
C PHE A 132 8.18 -6.11 29.49
N LYS A 133 8.57 -7.16 30.22
CA LYS A 133 9.64 -7.05 31.23
C LYS A 133 10.93 -6.67 30.51
N ILE A 134 11.31 -5.41 30.69
CA ILE A 134 12.45 -4.77 30.04
C ILE A 134 13.70 -5.60 30.31
N PRO A 135 14.34 -6.22 29.29
CA PRO A 135 15.57 -6.93 29.53
C PRO A 135 16.65 -5.94 29.97
N PRO A 136 17.53 -6.33 30.91
CA PRO A 136 18.66 -5.50 31.32
C PRO A 136 19.60 -5.25 30.14
N LYS A 137 20.45 -4.22 30.26
CA LYS A 137 21.50 -3.96 29.25
C LYS A 137 22.30 -5.25 29.03
N VAL A 138 22.44 -5.65 27.78
CA VAL A 138 23.17 -6.86 27.40
C VAL A 138 24.66 -6.53 27.44
N VAL A 139 25.40 -7.25 28.27
CA VAL A 139 26.87 -7.14 28.35
C VAL A 139 27.46 -8.48 27.98
N PHE A 140 28.25 -8.52 26.91
CA PHE A 140 28.90 -9.76 26.48
C PHE A 140 30.23 -9.94 27.24
N GLN A 141 30.43 -11.12 27.85
CA GLN A 141 31.71 -11.45 28.46
C GLN A 141 32.75 -11.73 27.36
N VAL A 142 33.71 -10.82 27.19
CA VAL A 142 34.78 -10.97 26.19
C VAL A 142 35.79 -12.03 26.66
N PRO A 143 36.07 -13.09 25.89
CA PRO A 143 37.03 -14.11 26.28
C PRO A 143 38.44 -13.49 26.38
N GLU A 144 39.25 -13.93 27.36
CA GLU A 144 40.57 -13.34 27.61
C GLU A 144 41.52 -13.41 26.41
N LYS A 145 41.35 -14.44 25.56
CA LYS A 145 42.09 -14.62 24.31
C LYS A 145 41.77 -13.59 23.22
N ALA A 146 40.63 -12.91 23.33
CA ALA A 146 40.17 -11.92 22.34
C ALA A 146 40.42 -10.46 22.79
N LYS A 147 40.97 -10.24 23.98
CA LYS A 147 41.30 -8.89 24.47
C LYS A 147 42.43 -8.28 23.61
N GLY A 148 42.17 -7.13 22.99
CA GLY A 148 43.08 -6.39 22.12
C GLY A 148 42.94 -6.67 20.61
N THR A 149 42.13 -7.64 20.19
CA THR A 149 41.96 -8.01 18.76
C THR A 149 40.76 -7.36 18.10
N VAL A 150 40.69 -7.41 16.76
CA VAL A 150 39.54 -6.95 15.96
C VAL A 150 38.22 -7.61 16.41
N VAL A 151 38.30 -8.82 16.96
CA VAL A 151 37.16 -9.56 17.52
C VAL A 151 36.55 -8.87 18.73
N GLU A 152 37.34 -8.30 19.65
CA GLU A 152 36.80 -7.51 20.77
C GLU A 152 36.06 -6.27 20.28
N LYS A 153 36.61 -5.58 19.27
CA LYS A 153 35.95 -4.42 18.66
C LYS A 153 34.61 -4.80 18.03
N TRP A 154 34.54 -5.97 17.37
CA TRP A 154 33.32 -6.50 16.77
C TRP A 154 32.28 -6.91 17.83
N ILE A 155 32.67 -7.58 18.90
CA ILE A 155 31.77 -7.95 20.00
C ILE A 155 31.21 -6.69 20.68
N LYS A 156 32.08 -5.72 21.01
CA LYS A 156 31.65 -4.43 21.60
C LYS A 156 30.77 -3.63 20.65
N TYR A 157 31.00 -3.72 19.34
CA TYR A 157 30.14 -3.10 18.34
C TYR A 157 28.72 -3.67 18.38
N TRP A 158 28.57 -5.00 18.37
CA TRP A 158 27.25 -5.65 18.47
C TRP A 158 26.59 -5.41 19.83
N GLU A 159 27.38 -5.37 20.91
CA GLU A 159 26.92 -4.97 22.25
C GLU A 159 26.30 -3.57 22.24
N GLY A 160 27.02 -2.59 21.68
CA GLY A 160 26.54 -1.22 21.54
C GLY A 160 25.27 -1.16 20.68
N LEU A 161 25.29 -1.81 19.52
CA LEU A 161 24.16 -1.83 18.60
C LEU A 161 22.88 -2.38 19.25
N ILE A 162 22.99 -3.53 19.93
CA ILE A 162 21.85 -4.15 20.62
C ILE A 162 21.33 -3.25 21.74
N ASN A 163 22.23 -2.65 22.53
CA ASN A 163 21.84 -1.77 23.63
C ASN A 163 21.16 -0.49 23.15
N ASP A 164 21.64 0.10 22.04
CA ASP A 164 21.04 1.30 21.46
C ASP A 164 19.63 1.02 20.90
N TYR A 165 19.41 -0.11 20.20
CA TYR A 165 18.06 -0.51 19.77
C TYR A 165 17.12 -0.79 20.95
N MET A 166 17.65 -1.43 22.00
CA MET A 166 16.90 -1.67 23.23
C MET A 166 16.55 -0.36 23.96
N GLU A 167 17.40 0.66 23.87
CA GLU A 167 17.14 2.00 24.41
C GLU A 167 16.01 2.69 23.65
N VAL A 168 16.05 2.71 22.31
CA VAL A 168 14.94 3.23 21.49
C VAL A 168 13.61 2.53 21.80
N PHE A 169 13.63 1.20 21.97
CA PHE A 169 12.45 0.45 22.37
C PHE A 169 11.94 0.82 23.77
N ARG A 170 12.86 0.96 24.74
CA ARG A 170 12.55 1.36 26.11
C ARG A 170 11.95 2.77 26.15
N ASP A 171 12.48 3.68 25.36
CA ASP A 171 11.99 5.06 25.24
C ASP A 171 10.61 5.09 24.58
N THR A 172 10.40 4.29 23.53
CA THR A 172 9.07 4.14 22.89
C THR A 172 8.03 3.63 23.89
N LEU A 173 8.40 2.68 24.75
CA LEU A 173 7.52 2.17 25.80
C LEU A 173 7.27 3.19 26.90
N HIS A 174 8.31 3.93 27.29
CA HIS A 174 8.18 5.00 28.26
C HIS A 174 7.26 6.10 27.72
N GLU A 175 7.39 6.46 26.44
CA GLU A 175 6.50 7.40 25.76
C GLU A 175 5.06 6.86 25.68
N GLY A 176 4.92 5.57 25.38
CA GLY A 176 3.63 4.86 25.41
C GLY A 176 2.91 4.97 26.75
N ARG A 177 3.64 4.84 27.86
CA ARG A 177 3.09 4.95 29.23
C ARG A 177 2.84 6.40 29.66
N THR A 178 3.72 7.33 29.29
CA THR A 178 3.59 8.74 29.70
C THR A 178 2.51 9.47 28.93
N LYS A 179 2.32 9.16 27.65
CA LYS A 179 1.37 9.82 26.75
C LYS A 179 0.52 8.78 26.01
N PRO A 180 -0.40 8.09 26.71
CA PRO A 180 -1.19 7.02 26.11
C PRO A 180 -2.11 7.51 24.99
N TYR A 181 -2.62 8.76 25.06
CA TYR A 181 -3.52 9.30 24.04
C TYR A 181 -2.83 9.52 22.67
N LYS A 182 -1.58 10.03 22.65
CA LYS A 182 -0.82 10.20 21.40
C LYS A 182 -0.47 8.85 20.79
N THR A 183 -0.03 7.93 21.64
CA THR A 183 0.32 6.56 21.24
C THR A 183 -0.90 5.83 20.71
N ALA A 184 -2.05 5.96 21.36
CA ALA A 184 -3.31 5.39 20.89
C ALA A 184 -3.73 5.98 19.54
N ALA A 185 -3.58 7.30 19.33
CA ALA A 185 -3.89 7.94 18.05
C ALA A 185 -2.97 7.43 16.91
N ILE A 186 -1.67 7.31 17.15
CA ILE A 186 -0.71 6.77 16.17
C ILE A 186 -1.00 5.29 15.88
N ALA A 187 -1.26 4.50 16.92
CA ALA A 187 -1.60 3.08 16.77
C ALA A 187 -2.91 2.88 16.00
N ALA A 188 -3.93 3.71 16.28
CA ALA A 188 -5.20 3.70 15.55
C ALA A 188 -5.04 4.14 14.08
N ALA A 189 -4.21 5.15 13.81
CA ALA A 189 -3.91 5.56 12.45
C ALA A 189 -3.16 4.44 11.68
N GLY A 190 -2.18 3.81 12.31
CA GLY A 190 -1.44 2.69 11.74
C GLY A 190 -2.32 1.47 11.46
N SER A 191 -3.22 1.12 12.38
CA SER A 191 -4.16 0.00 12.20
C SER A 191 -5.21 0.28 11.11
N LEU A 192 -5.71 1.51 11.03
CA LEU A 192 -6.60 1.92 9.94
C LEU A 192 -5.90 1.84 8.59
N LEU A 193 -4.63 2.28 8.52
CA LEU A 193 -3.83 2.23 7.30
C LEU A 193 -3.60 0.79 6.84
N THR A 194 -3.18 -0.10 7.75
CA THR A 194 -2.96 -1.51 7.42
C THR A 194 -4.26 -2.21 7.01
N TYR A 195 -5.37 -1.89 7.67
CA TYR A 195 -6.69 -2.37 7.27
C TYR A 195 -7.09 -1.87 5.88
N ALA A 196 -6.83 -0.60 5.56
CA ALA A 196 -7.11 -0.04 4.24
C ALA A 196 -6.25 -0.67 3.13
N VAL A 197 -4.96 -0.93 3.39
CA VAL A 197 -4.08 -1.64 2.45
C VAL A 197 -4.59 -3.06 2.18
N TYR A 198 -5.01 -3.77 3.22
CA TYR A 198 -5.55 -5.13 3.08
C TYR A 198 -6.85 -5.14 2.26
N ASN A 199 -7.72 -4.15 2.47
CA ASN A 199 -9.00 -4.01 1.78
C ASN A 199 -8.92 -3.09 0.55
N ASN A 200 -7.80 -3.08 -0.17
CA ASN A 200 -7.67 -2.29 -1.38
C ASN A 200 -8.19 -3.07 -2.59
N PRO A 201 -9.29 -2.63 -3.25
CA PRO A 201 -9.91 -3.40 -4.33
C PRO A 201 -9.04 -3.47 -5.59
N THR A 202 -9.17 -4.57 -6.31
CA THR A 202 -8.47 -4.88 -7.55
C THR A 202 -9.24 -4.45 -8.79
N GLU A 203 -8.58 -4.48 -9.95
CA GLU A 203 -9.26 -4.22 -11.24
C GLU A 203 -10.30 -5.30 -11.55
N GLN A 204 -10.07 -6.53 -11.11
CA GLN A 204 -11.02 -7.62 -11.25
C GLN A 204 -12.27 -7.36 -10.40
N ASP A 205 -12.11 -6.92 -9.16
CA ASP A 205 -13.24 -6.56 -8.30
C ASP A 205 -14.09 -5.43 -8.91
N TYR A 206 -13.45 -4.49 -9.61
CA TYR A 206 -14.16 -3.44 -10.35
C TYR A 206 -15.01 -4.02 -11.49
N ARG A 207 -14.41 -4.91 -12.28
CA ARG A 207 -15.09 -5.56 -13.41
C ARG A 207 -16.26 -6.41 -12.94
N ASP A 208 -16.09 -7.13 -11.84
CA ASP A 208 -17.14 -7.95 -11.24
C ASP A 208 -18.29 -7.07 -10.73
N GLY A 209 -17.99 -5.93 -10.11
CA GLY A 209 -18.99 -4.93 -9.73
C GLY A 209 -19.78 -4.38 -10.93
N VAL A 210 -19.10 -4.04 -12.03
CA VAL A 210 -19.77 -3.56 -13.25
C VAL A 210 -20.69 -4.63 -13.84
N ILE A 211 -20.25 -5.88 -13.91
CA ILE A 211 -21.06 -7.00 -14.42
C ILE A 211 -22.28 -7.23 -13.50
N TYR A 212 -22.09 -7.17 -12.19
CA TYR A 212 -23.17 -7.29 -11.22
C TYR A 212 -24.25 -6.22 -11.46
N TYR A 213 -23.85 -4.96 -11.58
CA TYR A 213 -24.78 -3.86 -11.85
C TYR A 213 -25.41 -3.94 -13.25
N GLN A 214 -24.68 -4.40 -14.26
CA GLN A 214 -25.25 -4.65 -15.60
C GLN A 214 -26.35 -5.70 -15.56
N ASN A 215 -26.16 -6.78 -14.78
CA ASN A 215 -27.18 -7.80 -14.60
C ASN A 215 -28.43 -7.23 -13.93
N LEU A 216 -28.26 -6.46 -12.84
CA LEU A 216 -29.37 -5.77 -12.17
C LEU A 216 -30.08 -4.79 -13.10
N PHE A 217 -29.33 -3.97 -13.83
CA PHE A 217 -29.83 -3.03 -14.81
C PHE A 217 -30.61 -3.73 -15.94
N GLY A 218 -30.18 -4.94 -16.32
CA GLY A 218 -30.83 -5.80 -17.30
C GLY A 218 -32.24 -6.23 -16.89
N LEU A 219 -32.51 -6.38 -15.58
CA LEU A 219 -33.80 -6.78 -15.04
C LEU A 219 -34.85 -5.66 -15.10
N VAL A 220 -34.44 -4.40 -15.10
CA VAL A 220 -35.35 -3.24 -15.14
C VAL A 220 -35.88 -3.05 -16.56
N GLY A 221 -37.14 -2.65 -16.73
CA GLY A 221 -37.72 -2.36 -18.05
C GLY A 221 -37.13 -1.10 -18.70
N LYS A 222 -36.96 -1.07 -20.04
CA LYS A 222 -36.32 0.06 -20.74
C LYS A 222 -36.97 1.43 -20.50
N SER A 223 -38.29 1.47 -20.22
CA SER A 223 -39.02 2.71 -19.95
C SER A 223 -38.66 3.34 -18.61
N VAL A 224 -38.31 2.52 -17.61
CA VAL A 224 -38.12 2.94 -16.22
C VAL A 224 -36.64 3.16 -15.86
N ARG A 225 -35.71 2.80 -16.77
CA ARG A 225 -34.27 2.93 -16.54
C ARG A 225 -33.80 4.38 -16.57
N ASN A 226 -32.85 4.71 -15.70
CA ASN A 226 -32.14 5.98 -15.76
C ASN A 226 -31.24 6.07 -17.01
N PRO A 227 -31.43 7.06 -17.91
CA PRO A 227 -30.60 7.21 -19.10
C PRO A 227 -29.14 7.56 -18.78
N GLY A 228 -28.88 8.22 -17.65
CA GLY A 228 -27.52 8.53 -17.21
C GLY A 228 -26.73 7.28 -16.82
N ALA A 229 -27.37 6.35 -16.11
CA ALA A 229 -26.78 5.05 -15.76
C ALA A 229 -26.56 4.17 -17.01
N ASP A 230 -27.50 4.18 -17.96
CA ASP A 230 -27.38 3.45 -19.23
C ASP A 230 -26.14 3.88 -20.04
N VAL A 231 -25.97 5.20 -20.21
CA VAL A 231 -24.81 5.77 -20.93
C VAL A 231 -23.51 5.45 -20.21
N TYR A 232 -23.51 5.54 -18.88
CA TYR A 232 -22.35 5.23 -18.06
C TYR A 232 -21.92 3.76 -18.20
N LEU A 233 -22.82 2.80 -17.96
CA LEU A 233 -22.53 1.37 -18.08
C LEU A 233 -22.08 0.97 -19.49
N LYS A 234 -22.71 1.51 -20.54
CA LYS A 234 -22.30 1.29 -21.93
C LYS A 234 -20.89 1.84 -22.21
N THR A 235 -20.53 2.97 -21.60
CA THR A 235 -19.19 3.55 -21.74
C THR A 235 -18.14 2.67 -21.07
N LEU A 236 -18.44 2.17 -19.86
CA LEU A 236 -17.56 1.23 -19.15
C LEU A 236 -17.39 -0.07 -19.93
N GLU A 237 -18.48 -0.65 -20.44
CA GLU A 237 -18.43 -1.89 -21.23
C GLU A 237 -17.55 -1.72 -22.46
N LYS A 238 -17.71 -0.61 -23.20
CA LYS A 238 -16.85 -0.27 -24.34
C LYS A 238 -15.39 -0.11 -23.92
N ALA A 239 -15.12 0.52 -22.78
CA ALA A 239 -13.76 0.71 -22.30
C ALA A 239 -13.08 -0.62 -21.89
N PHE A 240 -13.83 -1.53 -21.25
CA PHE A 240 -13.36 -2.89 -20.93
C PHE A 240 -13.12 -3.72 -22.19
N ASN A 241 -14.05 -3.69 -23.14
CA ASN A 241 -13.91 -4.44 -24.40
C ASN A 241 -12.69 -4.00 -25.22
N HIS A 242 -12.36 -2.70 -25.19
CA HIS A 242 -11.16 -2.17 -25.82
C HIS A 242 -9.89 -2.21 -24.95
N LYS A 243 -9.96 -2.76 -23.73
CA LYS A 243 -8.83 -2.83 -22.77
C LYS A 243 -8.16 -1.47 -22.48
N LEU A 244 -9.00 -0.43 -22.42
CA LEU A 244 -8.56 0.96 -22.17
C LEU A 244 -8.49 1.31 -20.69
N ILE A 245 -9.05 0.46 -19.82
CA ILE A 245 -9.08 0.70 -18.39
C ILE A 245 -7.70 0.39 -17.79
N ARG A 246 -7.29 1.26 -16.86
CA ARG A 246 -6.02 1.15 -16.13
C ARG A 246 -6.24 1.36 -14.65
N ARG A 247 -5.47 0.64 -13.84
CA ARG A 247 -5.46 0.72 -12.37
C ARG A 247 -4.13 1.28 -11.87
N LEU A 248 -4.22 2.20 -10.92
CA LEU A 248 -3.09 2.73 -10.15
C LEU A 248 -3.39 2.43 -8.69
N SER A 249 -2.58 1.57 -8.08
CA SER A 249 -2.67 1.28 -6.65
C SER A 249 -1.70 2.19 -5.90
N LEU A 250 -2.22 2.97 -4.94
CA LEU A 250 -1.44 3.78 -3.99
C LEU A 250 -1.24 3.04 -2.65
N GLY A 251 -1.45 1.72 -2.63
CA GLY A 251 -1.42 0.91 -1.41
C GLY A 251 -2.74 0.95 -0.65
N ILE A 252 -3.15 2.11 -0.15
CA ILE A 252 -4.38 2.29 0.67
C ILE A 252 -5.66 2.48 -0.13
N CYS A 253 -5.52 2.97 -1.36
CA CYS A 253 -6.62 3.24 -2.27
C CYS A 253 -6.14 3.00 -3.70
N CYS A 254 -7.08 2.95 -4.63
CA CYS A 254 -6.76 2.79 -6.03
C CYS A 254 -7.59 3.75 -6.90
N PHE A 255 -7.00 4.15 -8.02
CA PHE A 255 -7.65 4.97 -9.04
C PHE A 255 -7.81 4.16 -10.32
N MET A 256 -8.95 4.35 -10.97
CA MET A 256 -9.28 3.77 -12.26
C MET A 256 -9.44 4.90 -13.29
N TRP A 257 -8.79 4.79 -14.45
CA TRP A 257 -8.94 5.76 -15.55
C TRP A 257 -9.05 5.08 -16.91
N ILE A 258 -9.55 5.84 -17.90
CA ILE A 258 -9.61 5.43 -19.31
C ILE A 258 -8.41 6.01 -20.05
N ASP A 259 -7.66 5.13 -20.70
CA ASP A 259 -6.59 5.49 -21.63
C ASP A 259 -7.12 5.64 -23.07
N ASN A 260 -6.37 6.30 -23.95
CA ASN A 260 -6.73 6.46 -25.36
C ASN A 260 -6.53 5.16 -26.16
N TYR A 261 -5.59 4.31 -25.73
CA TYR A 261 -5.14 3.12 -26.46
C TYR A 261 -4.91 1.93 -25.53
N ASP A 262 -4.99 0.72 -26.10
CA ASP A 262 -4.56 -0.50 -25.41
C ASP A 262 -3.03 -0.52 -25.24
N ASN A 263 -2.55 -1.14 -24.16
CA ASN A 263 -1.13 -1.23 -23.81
C ASN A 263 -0.39 -2.16 -24.77
N ALA A 264 -1.10 -3.14 -25.34
CA ALA A 264 -0.56 -4.02 -26.38
C ALA A 264 -0.45 -3.35 -27.76
N LEU A 265 -0.93 -2.12 -27.94
CA LEU A 265 -0.99 -1.47 -29.24
C LEU A 265 0.34 -0.78 -29.59
N GLY A 266 1.01 -1.28 -30.64
CA GLY A 266 2.29 -0.76 -31.12
C GLY A 266 2.21 0.33 -32.21
N ILE A 267 1.16 1.15 -32.25
CA ILE A 267 1.02 2.22 -33.26
C ILE A 267 1.83 3.44 -32.80
N TYR A 268 2.46 4.17 -33.73
CA TYR A 268 3.20 5.39 -33.40
C TYR A 268 2.41 6.36 -32.49
N LYS A 269 1.10 6.51 -32.73
CA LYS A 269 0.22 7.38 -31.96
C LYS A 269 0.08 6.99 -30.48
N SER A 270 0.21 5.71 -30.12
CA SER A 270 0.19 5.26 -28.71
C SER A 270 1.57 5.40 -28.04
N GLN A 271 2.64 5.29 -28.83
CA GLN A 271 4.02 5.35 -28.32
C GLN A 271 4.54 6.79 -28.14
N CYS A 272 4.10 7.71 -29.01
CA CYS A 272 4.57 9.10 -29.02
C CYS A 272 4.25 9.82 -27.70
N GLU A 273 5.29 10.28 -27.01
CA GLU A 273 5.19 10.95 -25.70
C GLU A 273 4.42 12.28 -25.77
N TYR A 274 4.58 13.03 -26.86
CA TYR A 274 3.90 14.31 -27.06
C TYR A 274 2.39 14.18 -27.25
N LEU A 275 1.89 13.00 -27.61
CA LEU A 275 0.46 12.70 -27.78
C LEU A 275 -0.17 12.12 -26.51
N LYS A 276 0.63 11.82 -25.48
CA LYS A 276 0.12 11.38 -24.19
C LYS A 276 -0.63 12.52 -23.50
N PRO A 277 -1.65 12.20 -22.68
CA PRO A 277 -2.40 13.21 -21.96
C PRO A 277 -1.47 14.02 -21.05
N ARG A 278 -1.66 15.35 -21.05
CA ARG A 278 -0.98 16.25 -20.12
C ARG A 278 -1.42 15.93 -18.70
N TYR A 279 -0.48 15.96 -17.75
CA TYR A 279 -0.77 15.72 -16.33
C TYR A 279 -1.85 16.62 -15.75
N ILE A 280 -1.96 17.87 -16.22
CA ILE A 280 -2.97 18.82 -15.75
C ILE A 280 -4.39 18.33 -16.04
N ASN A 281 -4.63 17.77 -17.24
CA ASN A 281 -5.97 17.33 -17.66
C ASN A 281 -6.24 15.86 -17.32
N PHE A 282 -5.34 15.21 -16.58
CA PHE A 282 -5.47 13.78 -16.25
C PHE A 282 -6.70 13.50 -15.38
N HIS A 283 -7.05 14.43 -14.49
CA HIS A 283 -8.17 14.30 -13.57
C HIS A 283 -9.52 14.09 -14.26
N GLU A 284 -9.72 14.62 -15.46
CA GLU A 284 -10.95 14.48 -16.26
C GLU A 284 -11.18 13.04 -16.75
N ARG A 285 -10.12 12.21 -16.76
CA ARG A 285 -10.15 10.83 -17.27
C ARG A 285 -10.37 9.79 -16.17
N ILE A 286 -10.38 10.23 -14.91
CA ILE A 286 -10.60 9.36 -13.76
C ILE A 286 -12.06 8.93 -13.78
N ILE A 287 -12.27 7.61 -13.82
CA ILE A 287 -13.60 7.00 -13.80
C ILE A 287 -14.04 6.83 -12.36
N ASP A 288 -13.17 6.23 -11.54
CA ASP A 288 -13.54 5.73 -10.23
C ASP A 288 -12.37 5.75 -9.24
N PHE A 289 -12.74 5.74 -7.96
CA PHE A 289 -11.88 5.69 -6.80
C PHE A 289 -12.28 4.49 -5.94
N GLY A 290 -11.34 3.56 -5.79
CA GLY A 290 -11.48 2.38 -4.95
C GLY A 290 -10.91 2.61 -3.56
N PHE A 291 -11.75 2.37 -2.55
CA PHE A 291 -11.36 2.46 -1.14
C PHE A 291 -12.24 1.53 -0.28
N LEU A 292 -11.61 0.75 0.61
CA LEU A 292 -12.26 -0.22 1.50
C LEU A 292 -13.16 -1.23 0.77
N ASN A 293 -12.58 -2.03 -0.14
CA ASN A 293 -13.25 -3.06 -0.97
C ASN A 293 -14.44 -2.55 -1.80
N LYS A 294 -14.52 -1.24 -2.05
CA LYS A 294 -15.65 -0.62 -2.71
C LYS A 294 -15.22 0.42 -3.73
N PHE A 295 -15.98 0.53 -4.82
CA PHE A 295 -15.78 1.53 -5.87
C PHE A 295 -16.87 2.60 -5.78
N TRP A 296 -16.49 3.77 -5.26
CA TRP A 296 -17.45 4.76 -4.79
C TRP A 296 -18.25 5.42 -5.91
N MET A 297 -17.64 5.63 -7.10
CA MET A 297 -18.33 6.28 -8.21
C MET A 297 -19.32 5.34 -8.87
N LEU A 298 -18.94 4.07 -9.09
CA LEU A 298 -19.82 3.04 -9.63
C LEU A 298 -21.07 2.90 -8.77
N ASP A 299 -20.92 2.73 -7.46
CA ASP A 299 -22.05 2.67 -6.54
C ASP A 299 -22.94 3.91 -6.60
N ARG A 300 -22.35 5.11 -6.57
CA ARG A 300 -23.11 6.37 -6.61
C ARG A 300 -23.87 6.56 -7.93
N LYS A 301 -23.32 6.08 -9.05
CA LYS A 301 -23.98 6.14 -10.36
C LYS A 301 -25.08 5.07 -10.52
N MET A 302 -25.04 4.04 -9.69
CA MET A 302 -25.98 2.93 -9.69
C MET A 302 -26.95 2.97 -8.50
N GLU A 303 -27.04 4.08 -7.74
CA GLU A 303 -27.99 4.22 -6.64
C GLU A 303 -29.44 4.29 -7.17
N ASP A 304 -29.70 5.23 -8.09
CA ASP A 304 -31.03 5.46 -8.70
C ASP A 304 -31.06 5.00 -10.18
N TYR A 305 -30.65 3.77 -10.45
CA TYR A 305 -30.60 3.25 -11.83
C TYR A 305 -31.97 2.83 -12.38
N ASP A 306 -32.93 2.58 -11.49
CA ASP A 306 -34.31 2.15 -11.75
C ASP A 306 -35.32 3.29 -11.72
N VAL A 307 -34.85 4.54 -11.57
CA VAL A 307 -35.67 5.75 -11.64
C VAL A 307 -35.37 6.48 -12.94
N ASN A 308 -36.35 6.56 -13.84
CA ASN A 308 -36.23 7.38 -15.05
C ASN A 308 -36.71 8.82 -14.77
N PRO A 309 -35.80 9.81 -14.70
CA PRO A 309 -36.19 11.20 -14.45
C PRO A 309 -37.09 11.78 -15.55
N ASN A 310 -37.06 11.23 -16.77
CA ASN A 310 -37.88 11.70 -17.88
C ASN A 310 -39.38 11.41 -17.70
N GLU A 311 -39.74 10.44 -16.85
CA GLU A 311 -41.15 10.13 -16.54
C GLU A 311 -41.81 11.24 -15.72
N TRP A 312 -41.02 11.98 -14.95
CA TRP A 312 -41.50 12.95 -13.95
C TRP A 312 -41.30 14.40 -14.41
N ILE A 313 -40.98 14.60 -15.69
CA ILE A 313 -40.98 15.94 -16.29
C ILE A 313 -42.45 16.32 -16.50
N ASP A 314 -42.99 17.06 -15.52
CA ASP A 314 -44.28 17.72 -15.67
C ASP A 314 -44.21 18.69 -16.86
N PHE A 315 -44.77 18.29 -18.00
CA PHE A 315 -44.89 19.15 -19.17
C PHE A 315 -45.61 20.47 -18.85
N SER A 316 -46.44 20.51 -17.80
CA SER A 316 -47.09 21.73 -17.31
C SER A 316 -46.11 22.77 -16.76
N LYS A 317 -44.99 22.35 -16.15
CA LYS A 317 -43.99 23.23 -15.54
C LYS A 317 -42.99 23.76 -16.56
N ALA A 318 -42.60 22.92 -17.52
CA ALA A 318 -41.80 23.33 -18.67
C ALA A 318 -42.55 24.35 -19.56
N ASP A 319 -43.85 24.15 -19.74
CA ASP A 319 -44.72 25.05 -20.52
C ASP A 319 -45.02 26.36 -19.76
N TYR A 320 -45.18 26.32 -18.42
CA TYR A 320 -45.29 27.52 -17.58
C TYR A 320 -44.03 28.40 -17.63
N ASP A 321 -42.85 27.78 -17.61
CA ASP A 321 -41.56 28.47 -17.63
C ASP A 321 -41.17 29.01 -19.02
N TYR A 322 -41.73 28.41 -20.09
CA TYR A 322 -41.71 28.96 -21.46
C TYR A 322 -42.65 30.17 -21.59
N LYS A 323 -43.90 30.05 -21.09
CA LYS A 323 -44.90 31.13 -21.15
C LYS A 323 -44.50 32.36 -20.34
N LYS A 324 -43.80 32.17 -19.21
CA LYS A 324 -43.22 33.25 -18.38
C LYS A 324 -42.00 33.93 -19.00
N ARG A 325 -41.32 33.28 -19.96
CA ARG A 325 -40.20 33.88 -20.71
C ARG A 325 -40.65 34.72 -21.90
N ILE A 326 -41.92 34.64 -22.29
CA ILE A 326 -42.49 35.30 -23.48
C ILE A 326 -43.42 36.47 -23.09
N LEU A 327 -43.84 36.53 -21.83
CA LEU A 327 -44.55 37.66 -21.21
C LEU A 327 -43.59 38.54 -20.42
#